data_AF-X8H9S9-F1
#
_entry.id   AF-X8H9S9-F1
#
_cell.length_a   1.000
_cell.length_b   1.000
_cell.length_c   1.000
_cell.angle_alpha   90.00
_cell.angle_beta   90.00
_cell.angle_gamma   90.00
#
_symmetry.space_group_name_H-M   'P 1'
#
loop_
_entity.id
_entity.type
_entity.pdbx_description
1 polymer ?
#
loop_
_entity_poly.entity_id
_entity_poly.type
_entity_poly.pdbx_seq_one_letter_code
_entity_poly.pdbx_strand_id
1 'polypeptide(L)'
;MSKQQFKAQADICKKALDTLHKAIELDPVNVEEYEAGIAYTEGVMKASNAIVKACEIVEPTKKQKEEPKAEEAETKSKKAKTTAKKSKPKEEPKPVIEVEPAPVEEKEAEDLFAMFGD
;
A
#
# COMPACT_ATOMS: atom_id res chain seq x y z
N MET A 1 -13.27 -12.48 9.62
CA MET A 1 -13.75 -11.12 9.94
C MET A 1 -15.12 -10.91 9.31
N SER A 2 -16.13 -10.53 10.09
CA SER A 2 -17.45 -10.21 9.54
C SER A 2 -17.51 -8.76 9.01
N LYS A 3 -18.45 -8.45 8.13
CA LYS A 3 -18.71 -7.08 7.65
C LYS A 3 -18.87 -6.07 8.80
N GLN A 4 -19.46 -6.50 9.92
CA GLN A 4 -19.61 -5.69 11.12
C GLN A 4 -18.27 -5.35 11.78
N GLN A 5 -17.29 -6.24 11.75
CA GLN A 5 -15.96 -5.96 12.31
C GLN A 5 -15.23 -4.88 11.53
N PHE A 6 -15.37 -4.84 10.20
CA PHE A 6 -14.79 -3.75 9.39
C PHE A 6 -15.48 -2.41 9.61
N LYS A 7 -16.79 -2.40 9.91
CA LYS A 7 -17.49 -1.19 10.34
C LYS A 7 -16.97 -0.70 11.69
N ALA A 8 -16.87 -1.60 12.67
CA ALA A 8 -16.30 -1.28 13.98
C ALA A 8 -14.85 -0.78 13.86
N GLN A 9 -14.05 -1.37 12.96
CA GLN A 9 -12.69 -0.91 12.68
C GLN A 9 -12.65 0.53 12.17
N ALA A 10 -13.55 0.90 11.25
CA ALA A 10 -13.65 2.27 10.78
C ALA A 10 -13.96 3.26 11.92
N ASP A 11 -14.81 2.87 12.87
CA ASP A 11 -15.12 3.70 14.05
C ASP A 11 -13.97 3.79 15.04
N ILE A 12 -13.18 2.72 15.21
CA ILE A 12 -11.93 2.74 15.99
C ILE A 12 -10.92 3.68 15.33
N CYS A 13 -10.74 3.59 14.01
CA CYS A 13 -9.84 4.48 13.27
C CYS A 13 -10.22 5.96 13.43
N LYS A 14 -11.51 6.30 13.46
CA LYS A 14 -11.95 7.69 13.72
C LYS A 14 -11.50 8.20 15.09
N LYS A 15 -11.62 7.37 16.13
CA LYS A 15 -11.18 7.73 17.49
C LYS A 15 -9.66 7.84 17.56
N ALA A 16 -8.94 6.93 16.90
CA ALA A 16 -7.48 6.97 16.85
C ALA A 16 -6.96 8.24 16.15
N LEU A 17 -7.60 8.67 15.06
CA LEU A 17 -7.27 9.93 14.40
C LEU A 17 -7.48 11.15 15.30
N ASP A 18 -8.58 11.22 16.05
CA ASP A 18 -8.81 12.29 17.02
C ASP A 18 -7.73 12.33 18.11
N THR A 19 -7.33 11.16 18.64
CA THR A 19 -6.23 11.06 19.60
C THR A 19 -4.90 11.47 19.00
N LEU A 20 -4.58 11.07 17.77
CA LEU A 20 -3.32 11.42 17.11
C LEU A 20 -3.23 12.92 16.80
N HIS A 21 -4.32 13.55 16.35
CA HIS A 21 -4.34 15.01 16.18
C HIS A 21 -4.16 15.74 17.51
N LYS A 22 -4.80 15.27 18.60
CA LYS A 22 -4.58 15.82 19.95
C LYS A 22 -3.15 15.61 20.43
N ALA A 23 -2.53 14.48 20.09
CA ALA A 23 -1.13 14.22 20.44
C ALA A 23 -0.20 15.22 19.75
N ILE A 24 -0.44 15.57 18.48
CA ILE A 24 0.31 16.61 17.76
C ILE A 24 0.20 17.99 18.44
N GLU A 25 -0.99 18.33 18.99
CA GLU A 25 -1.18 19.58 19.73
C GLU A 25 -0.44 19.60 21.07
N LEU A 26 -0.33 18.45 21.75
CA LEU A 26 0.28 18.32 23.08
C LEU A 26 1.79 18.08 23.03
N ASP A 27 2.27 17.38 22.01
CA ASP A 27 3.67 17.01 21.81
C ASP A 27 4.12 17.33 20.37
N PRO A 28 4.50 18.59 20.11
CA PRO A 28 4.97 19.02 18.81
C PRO A 28 6.41 18.56 18.49
N VAL A 29 7.07 17.86 19.41
CA VAL A 29 8.42 17.32 19.17
C VAL A 29 8.36 16.03 18.36
N ASN A 30 7.27 15.26 18.51
CA ASN A 30 7.12 13.95 17.89
C ASN A 30 6.07 13.89 16.76
N VAL A 31 5.85 15.03 16.09
CA VAL A 31 4.81 15.19 15.06
C VAL A 31 4.98 14.20 13.91
N GLU A 32 6.20 13.93 13.47
CA GLU A 32 6.47 13.03 12.33
C GLU A 32 5.96 11.61 12.58
N GLU A 33 6.13 11.09 13.80
CA GLU A 33 5.60 9.77 14.18
C GLU A 33 4.07 9.75 14.24
N TYR A 34 3.46 10.82 14.73
CA TYR A 34 2.00 10.95 14.80
C TYR A 34 1.37 11.12 13.42
N GLU A 35 2.00 11.86 12.51
CA GLU A 35 1.59 12.00 11.11
C GLU A 35 1.69 10.66 10.37
N ALA A 36 2.75 9.88 10.59
CA ALA A 36 2.87 8.52 10.07
C ALA A 36 1.74 7.62 10.61
N GLY A 37 1.41 7.76 11.89
CA GLY A 37 0.26 7.13 12.53
C GLY A 37 -1.06 7.49 11.84
N ILE A 38 -1.29 8.79 11.59
CA ILE A 38 -2.48 9.31 10.91
C ILE A 38 -2.64 8.68 9.54
N ALA A 39 -1.58 8.72 8.72
CA ALA A 39 -1.57 8.13 7.37
C ALA A 39 -1.91 6.64 7.38
N TYR A 40 -1.37 5.88 8.35
CA TYR A 40 -1.72 4.47 8.53
C TYR A 40 -3.20 4.29 8.86
N THR A 41 -3.73 5.02 9.86
CA THR A 41 -5.15 4.92 10.25
C THR A 41 -6.10 5.28 9.11
N GLU A 42 -5.76 6.27 8.29
CA GLU A 42 -6.52 6.58 7.08
C GLU A 42 -6.52 5.43 6.08
N GLY A 43 -5.37 4.79 5.87
CA GLY A 43 -5.24 3.61 5.03
C GLY A 43 -6.12 2.46 5.52
N VAL A 44 -6.10 2.17 6.82
CA VAL A 44 -6.94 1.14 7.44
C VAL A 44 -8.43 1.46 7.32
N MET A 45 -8.82 2.73 7.44
CA MET A 45 -10.21 3.17 7.24
C MET A 45 -10.67 2.95 5.80
N LYS A 46 -9.84 3.34 4.82
CA LYS A 46 -10.11 3.13 3.38
C LYS A 46 -10.22 1.64 3.05
N ALA A 47 -9.30 0.82 3.54
CA ALA A 47 -9.32 -0.63 3.35
C ALA A 47 -10.57 -1.28 3.96
N SER A 48 -10.92 -0.89 5.19
CA SER A 48 -12.13 -1.39 5.87
C SER A 48 -13.40 -1.09 5.09
N ASN A 49 -13.52 0.14 4.57
CA ASN A 49 -14.65 0.53 3.72
C ASN A 49 -14.70 -0.23 2.39
N ALA A 50 -13.54 -0.49 1.77
CA ALA A 50 -13.46 -1.28 0.54
C ALA A 50 -13.91 -2.74 0.78
N ILE A 51 -13.52 -3.33 1.91
CA ILE A 51 -13.93 -4.70 2.26
C ILE A 51 -15.43 -4.74 2.54
N VAL A 52 -16.01 -3.76 3.24
CA VAL A 52 -17.46 -3.68 3.46
C VAL A 52 -18.22 -3.64 2.13
N LYS A 53 -17.74 -2.86 1.15
CA LYS A 53 -18.31 -2.81 -0.20
C LYS A 53 -18.15 -4.14 -0.96
N ALA A 54 -16.99 -4.79 -0.85
CA ALA A 54 -16.77 -6.10 -1.46
C ALA A 54 -17.72 -7.16 -0.86
N CYS A 55 -17.92 -7.15 0.46
CA CYS A 55 -18.92 -8.01 1.12
C CYS A 55 -20.34 -7.75 0.59
N GLU A 56 -20.71 -6.50 0.34
CA GLU A 56 -22.01 -6.15 -0.25
C GLU A 56 -22.23 -6.65 -1.66
N ILE A 57 -21.16 -6.87 -2.43
CA ILE A 57 -21.24 -7.44 -3.79
C ILE A 57 -21.23 -8.98 -3.74
N VAL A 58 -20.48 -9.56 -2.80
CA VAL A 58 -20.32 -11.03 -2.66
C VAL A 58 -21.52 -11.69 -1.94
N GLU A 59 -22.15 -11.03 -0.98
CA GLU A 59 -23.35 -11.54 -0.30
C GLU A 59 -24.55 -11.78 -1.24
N PRO A 60 -24.92 -10.87 -2.17
CA PRO A 60 -26.02 -11.11 -3.11
C PRO A 60 -25.69 -12.16 -4.17
N THR A 61 -24.42 -12.30 -4.59
CA THR A 61 -24.02 -13.33 -5.57
C THR A 61 -24.10 -14.75 -5.01
N LYS A 62 -24.08 -14.93 -3.69
CA LYS A 62 -24.33 -16.25 -3.06
C LYS A 62 -25.80 -16.68 -3.08
N LYS A 63 -26.75 -15.75 -3.20
CA LYS A 63 -28.19 -16.07 -3.28
C LYS A 63 -28.69 -16.36 -4.71
N GLN A 64 -27.89 -16.07 -5.73
CA GLN A 64 -28.28 -16.25 -7.14
C GLN A 64 -27.77 -17.55 -7.79
N LYS A 65 -27.17 -18.47 -7.02
CA LYS A 65 -26.69 -19.75 -7.58
C LYS A 65 -27.78 -20.83 -7.74
N GLU A 66 -29.05 -20.51 -7.47
CA GLU A 66 -30.21 -21.36 -7.77
C GLU A 66 -31.23 -20.60 -8.64
N GLU A 67 -30.87 -20.24 -9.87
CA GLU A 67 -31.79 -20.32 -11.02
C GLU A 67 -31.00 -20.07 -12.32
N PRO A 68 -30.77 -21.11 -13.14
CA PRO A 68 -30.29 -20.92 -14.50
C PRO A 68 -31.51 -20.77 -15.41
N LYS A 69 -31.74 -19.56 -15.93
CA LYS A 69 -32.38 -19.44 -17.25
C LYS A 69 -31.86 -18.23 -17.99
N ALA A 70 -31.23 -18.54 -19.10
CA ALA A 70 -30.73 -17.63 -20.11
C ALA A 70 -31.82 -16.68 -20.61
N GLU A 71 -31.43 -15.43 -20.84
CA GLU A 71 -31.76 -14.78 -22.10
C GLU A 71 -30.51 -14.04 -22.61
N GLU A 72 -30.19 -14.38 -23.84
CA GLU A 72 -29.00 -14.04 -24.62
C GLU A 72 -29.33 -12.85 -25.53
N ALA A 73 -28.27 -12.14 -25.97
CA ALA A 73 -28.23 -11.31 -27.19
C ALA A 73 -28.88 -9.89 -27.07
N GLU A 74 -28.37 -8.78 -27.62
CA GLU A 74 -27.29 -8.38 -28.53
C GLU A 74 -26.90 -6.94 -28.13
N THR A 75 -25.66 -6.45 -28.25
CA THR A 75 -25.11 -6.02 -29.54
C THR A 75 -23.62 -5.68 -29.40
N LYS A 76 -22.80 -6.41 -30.18
CA LYS A 76 -21.48 -5.99 -30.67
C LYS A 76 -21.61 -4.75 -31.55
N SER A 77 -20.68 -3.80 -31.42
CA SER A 77 -20.14 -2.91 -32.48
C SER A 77 -19.20 -1.90 -31.79
N LYS A 78 -17.90 -1.72 -32.07
CA LYS A 78 -16.98 -2.01 -33.19
C LYS A 78 -15.56 -2.17 -32.58
N LYS A 79 -14.72 -3.17 -32.91
CA LYS A 79 -13.71 -3.16 -34.01
C LYS A 79 -13.10 -1.76 -34.23
N ALA A 80 -11.80 -1.50 -34.29
CA ALA A 80 -10.64 -2.27 -34.71
C ALA A 80 -9.39 -1.39 -34.36
N LYS A 81 -8.31 -1.92 -33.79
CA LYS A 81 -7.15 -2.59 -34.45
C LYS A 81 -6.05 -1.59 -34.89
N THR A 82 -4.80 -1.98 -34.57
CA THR A 82 -3.51 -1.64 -35.22
C THR A 82 -2.98 -0.21 -35.00
N THR A 83 -1.69 0.06 -34.73
CA THR A 83 -0.47 -0.58 -35.24
C THR A 83 0.78 -0.14 -34.47
N ALA A 84 1.77 -1.02 -34.45
CA ALA A 84 3.14 -0.87 -33.98
C ALA A 84 3.87 0.45 -34.32
N LYS A 85 4.80 0.88 -33.44
CA LYS A 85 6.21 1.06 -33.84
C LYS A 85 7.17 1.23 -32.65
N LYS A 86 8.10 0.27 -32.63
CA LYS A 86 9.42 0.22 -31.98
C LYS A 86 10.26 1.47 -32.32
N SER A 87 10.77 2.16 -31.30
CA SER A 87 11.86 3.16 -31.44
C SER A 87 12.69 3.28 -30.15
N LYS A 88 13.72 2.43 -30.01
CA LYS A 88 15.08 2.79 -29.54
C LYS A 88 15.98 2.56 -30.79
N PRO A 89 17.16 3.17 -31.00
CA PRO A 89 18.18 3.56 -30.00
C PRO A 89 19.06 4.80 -30.36
N LYS A 90 20.19 4.95 -29.63
CA LYS A 90 21.36 5.88 -29.79
C LYS A 90 21.17 7.27 -29.17
N GLU A 91 22.00 7.72 -28.22
CA GLU A 91 23.44 7.94 -28.38
C GLU A 91 24.15 8.05 -27.01
N GLU A 92 25.22 7.28 -26.80
CA GLU A 92 26.31 7.54 -25.85
C GLU A 92 27.47 8.16 -26.65
N PRO A 93 28.28 9.08 -26.10
CA PRO A 93 29.48 8.64 -25.38
C PRO A 93 29.92 9.49 -24.16
N LYS A 94 30.67 8.80 -23.27
CA LYS A 94 31.39 9.18 -22.03
C LYS A 94 32.55 10.20 -22.30
N PRO A 95 33.44 10.60 -21.35
CA PRO A 95 33.59 10.34 -19.90
C PRO A 95 33.98 11.60 -19.04
N VAL A 96 33.77 11.58 -17.72
CA VAL A 96 34.62 12.35 -16.77
C VAL A 96 34.82 11.51 -15.50
N ILE A 97 36.09 11.39 -15.14
CA ILE A 97 36.72 10.61 -14.06
C ILE A 97 36.79 11.48 -12.78
N GLU A 98 37.08 10.83 -11.64
CA GLU A 98 37.24 11.33 -10.25
C GLU A 98 35.92 11.48 -9.48
N VAL A 99 35.67 10.75 -8.38
CA VAL A 99 36.52 10.59 -7.19
C VAL A 99 36.29 9.21 -6.55
N GLU A 100 37.40 8.61 -6.14
CA GLU A 100 37.57 7.40 -5.32
C GLU A 100 36.82 7.48 -3.98
N PRO A 101 36.10 6.43 -3.52
CA PRO A 101 35.86 6.23 -2.11
C PRO A 101 36.82 5.16 -1.58
N ALA A 102 37.72 5.59 -0.69
CA ALA A 102 38.52 4.72 0.16
C ALA A 102 37.62 3.71 0.91
N PRO A 103 38.05 2.44 1.08
CA PRO A 103 37.37 1.52 1.99
C PRO A 103 37.70 1.93 3.43
N VAL A 104 36.71 2.50 4.12
CA VAL A 104 36.76 2.72 5.57
C VAL A 104 36.59 1.36 6.25
N GLU A 105 37.72 0.77 6.60
CA GLU A 105 37.98 0.06 7.87
C GLU A 105 36.89 -0.90 8.37
N GLU A 106 36.86 -2.13 7.82
CA GLU A 106 36.36 -3.32 8.51
C GLU A 106 37.29 -3.64 9.70
N LYS A 107 37.06 -3.04 10.87
CA LYS A 107 37.73 -3.42 12.13
C LYS A 107 36.88 -3.37 13.40
N GLU A 108 35.56 -3.29 13.31
CA GLU A 108 34.70 -3.28 14.52
C GLU A 108 33.65 -4.40 14.58
N ALA A 109 33.56 -5.29 13.58
CA ALA A 109 32.59 -6.39 13.60
C ALA A 109 33.10 -7.65 14.32
N GLU A 110 34.41 -7.77 14.57
CA GLU A 110 35.01 -9.01 15.09
C GLU A 110 35.21 -9.00 16.61
N ASP A 111 35.14 -7.84 17.27
CA ASP A 111 35.34 -7.71 18.73
C ASP A 111 34.01 -7.70 19.52
N LEU A 112 32.86 -7.58 18.84
CA LEU A 112 31.56 -7.56 19.50
C LEU A 112 31.15 -8.93 20.06
N PHE A 113 31.64 -10.03 19.48
CA PHE A 113 31.36 -11.39 19.93
C PHE A 113 32.31 -11.90 21.02
N ALA A 114 33.45 -11.22 21.25
CA ALA A 114 34.43 -11.60 22.28
C ALA A 114 34.08 -11.09 23.69
N MET A 115 33.23 -10.05 23.80
CA MET A 115 32.80 -9.44 25.07
C MET A 115 31.76 -10.25 25.87
N PHE A 116 31.27 -11.38 25.35
CA PHE A 116 30.23 -12.20 25.99
C PHE A 116 30.72 -13.57 26.50
N GLY A 117 32.00 -13.67 26.88
CA GLY A 117 32.64 -14.95 27.23
C GLY A 117 33.51 -14.94 28.48
N ASP A 118 32.92 -14.71 29.65
CA ASP A 118 33.23 -15.37 30.95
C ASP A 118 31.97 -15.33 31.85
#